data_AF-A0A0V7Z2E3-F1
#
_entry.id   AF-A0A0V7Z2E3-F1
#
_cell.length_a   1.000
_cell.length_b   1.000
_cell.length_c   1.000
_cell.angle_alpha   90.00
_cell.angle_beta   90.00
_cell.angle_gamma   90.00
#
_symmetry.space_group_name_H-M   'P 1'
#
loop_
_entity.id
_entity.type
_entity.pdbx_description
1 polymer ?
#
loop_
_entity_poly.entity_id
_entity_poly.type
_entity_poly.pdbx_seq_one_letter_code
_entity_poly.pdbx_strand_id
1 'polypeptide(L)' 'MNQPKPSDALSRSRRCRSARRRDDLKVPRVWVPDPSRPGFNAEAARQASLLKGASEEVEALRFIAAAFDWRD' A
#
# COMPACT_ATOMS: atom_id res chain seq x y z
N MET A 1 5.52 -17.44 -5.53
CA MET A 1 5.71 -16.00 -5.84
C MET A 1 7.07 -15.57 -5.32
N ASN A 2 8.01 -15.21 -6.19
CA ASN A 2 9.35 -14.78 -5.77
C ASN A 2 9.30 -13.32 -5.30
N GLN A 3 9.46 -13.10 -4.00
CA GLN A 3 9.66 -11.76 -3.45
C GLN A 3 11.04 -11.25 -3.92
N PRO A 4 11.11 -10.08 -4.59
CA PRO A 4 12.38 -9.50 -4.99
C PRO A 4 13.19 -9.11 -3.74
N LYS A 5 14.52 -9.28 -3.80
CA LYS A 5 15.42 -8.90 -2.71
C LYS A 5 15.23 -7.40 -2.38
N PRO A 6 15.36 -6.97 -1.11
CA PRO A 6 15.10 -5.59 -0.70
C PRO A 6 15.84 -4.52 -1.53
N SER A 7 17.07 -4.83 -1.98
CA SER A 7 17.86 -3.98 -2.89
C SER A 7 17.18 -3.76 -4.25
N ASP A 8 16.53 -4.80 -4.78
CA ASP A 8 15.83 -4.76 -6.06
C ASP A 8 14.48 -4.05 -5.96
N ALA A 9 13.78 -4.21 -4.84
CA ALA A 9 12.54 -3.48 -4.56
C ALA A 9 12.77 -1.96 -4.40
N LEU A 10 13.84 -1.58 -3.70
CA LEU A 10 14.28 -0.19 -3.59
C LEU A 10 14.74 0.36 -4.95
N SER A 11 15.47 -0.43 -5.74
CA SER A 11 15.87 -0.13 -7.12
C SER A 11 14.65 0.16 -8.01
N ARG A 12 13.63 -0.70 -7.99
CA ARG A 12 12.39 -0.54 -8.78
C ARG A 12 11.61 0.70 -8.36
N SER A 13 11.49 0.94 -7.05
CA SER A 13 10.83 2.13 -6.51
C SER A 13 11.55 3.41 -6.94
N ARG A 14 12.89 3.42 -6.91
CA ARG A 14 13.70 4.57 -7.38
C ARG A 14 13.50 4.81 -8.88
N ARG A 15 13.52 3.76 -9.71
CA ARG A 15 13.26 3.86 -11.16
C ARG A 15 11.87 4.42 -11.48
N CYS A 16 10.83 3.92 -10.80
CA CYS A 16 9.46 4.38 -10.99
C CYS A 16 9.32 5.86 -10.61
N ARG A 17 9.95 6.29 -9.50
CA ARG A 17 9.96 7.71 -9.09
C ARG A 17 10.72 8.59 -10.07
N SER A 18 11.86 8.13 -10.62
CA SER A 18 12.60 8.90 -11.60
C SER A 18 11.85 9.06 -12.93
N ALA A 19 11.10 8.03 -13.36
CA ALA A 19 10.27 8.12 -14.56
C ALA A 19 9.16 9.16 -14.38
N ARG A 20 8.39 9.07 -13.29
CA ARG A 20 7.31 10.04 -12.99
C ARG A 20 7.79 11.49 -12.90
N ARG A 21 9.00 11.71 -12.38
CA ARG A 21 9.60 13.06 -12.34
C ARG A 21 9.97 13.59 -13.74
N ARG A 22 10.31 12.73 -14.69
CA ARG A 22 10.57 13.14 -16.09
C ARG A 22 9.29 13.57 -16.80
N ASP A 23 8.15 13.01 -16.37
CA ASP A 23 6.83 13.34 -16.93
C ASP A 23 6.16 14.52 -16.18
N ASP A 24 6.94 15.32 -15.44
CA ASP A 24 6.48 16.43 -14.58
C ASP A 24 5.43 16.06 -13.52
N LEU A 25 5.30 14.77 -13.19
CA LEU A 25 4.38 14.30 -12.17
C LEU A 25 4.99 14.43 -10.76
N LYS A 26 4.21 15.01 -9.84
CA LYS A 26 4.56 15.03 -8.41
C LYS A 26 4.48 13.61 -7.85
N VAL A 27 5.54 13.18 -7.16
CA VAL A 27 5.58 11.88 -6.49
C VAL A 27 5.13 12.04 -5.03
N PRO A 28 3.93 11.58 -4.64
CA PRO A 28 3.51 11.62 -3.25
C PRO A 28 4.42 10.73 -2.39
N ARG A 29 4.79 11.24 -1.21
CA ARG A 29 5.45 10.45 -0.16
C ARG A 29 4.40 10.02 0.84
N VAL A 30 4.04 8.74 0.80
CA VAL A 30 3.17 8.12 1.79
C VAL A 30 4.05 7.42 2.81
N TRP A 31 3.81 7.65 4.10
CA TRP A 31 4.46 6.92 5.17
C TRP A 31 3.72 5.58 5.35
N VAL A 32 4.44 4.48 5.21
CA VAL A 32 3.91 3.12 5.37
C VAL A 32 4.74 2.44 6.46
N PRO A 33 4.11 1.76 7.44
CA PRO A 33 4.85 0.98 8.41
C PRO A 33 5.69 -0.11 7.71
N ASP A 34 6.88 -0.39 8.23
CA ASP A 34 7.74 -1.44 7.68
C ASP A 34 7.18 -2.84 8.00
N PRO A 35 6.71 -3.60 6.99
CA PRO A 35 6.09 -4.90 7.19
C PRO A 35 7.07 -5.99 7.67
N SER A 36 8.38 -5.73 7.55
CA SER A 36 9.42 -6.68 7.98
C SER A 36 9.76 -6.57 9.47
N ARG A 37 9.25 -5.55 10.17
CA ARG A 37 9.51 -5.38 11.60
C ARG A 37 8.89 -6.51 12.41
N PRO A 38 9.61 -7.08 13.39
CA PRO A 38 9.03 -8.03 14.33
C PRO A 38 7.77 -7.44 14.99
N GLY A 39 6.70 -8.23 15.05
CA GLY A 39 5.41 -7.82 15.62
C GLY A 39 4.47 -7.10 14.65
N PHE A 40 4.89 -6.75 13.43
CA PHE A 40 4.02 -6.09 12.45
C PHE A 40 2.76 -6.91 12.16
N ASN A 41 2.90 -8.23 11.92
CA ASN A 41 1.76 -9.09 11.62
C ASN A 41 0.76 -9.16 12.78
N ALA A 42 1.25 -9.19 14.03
CA ALA A 42 0.39 -9.24 15.21
C ALA A 42 -0.39 -7.92 15.36
N GLU A 43 0.29 -6.78 15.17
CA GLU A 43 -0.36 -5.48 15.22
C GLU A 43 -1.35 -5.28 14.08
N ALA A 44 -0.99 -5.68 12.86
CA ALA A 44 -1.90 -5.63 11.72
C ALA A 44 -3.17 -6.47 11.96
N ALA A 45 -3.03 -7.68 12.51
CA ALA A 45 -4.17 -8.52 12.88
C ALA A 45 -5.03 -7.90 13.99
N ARG A 46 -4.40 -7.29 15.00
CA ARG A 46 -5.11 -6.57 16.07
C ARG A 46 -5.93 -5.41 15.50
N GLN A 47 -5.34 -4.60 14.62
CA GLN A 47 -6.02 -3.47 13.99
C GLN A 47 -7.14 -3.91 13.06
N ALA A 48 -6.92 -4.93 12.24
CA ALA A 48 -7.96 -5.51 11.40
C ALA A 48 -9.15 -6.02 12.21
N SER A 49 -8.88 -6.65 13.36
CA SER A 49 -9.94 -7.15 14.25
C SER A 49 -10.77 -6.02 14.86
N LEU A 50 -10.17 -4.86 15.13
CA LEU A 50 -10.90 -3.68 15.64
C LEU A 50 -11.82 -3.06 14.60
N LEU A 51 -11.45 -3.13 13.32
CA LEU A 51 -12.23 -2.55 12.23
C LEU A 51 -13.32 -3.50 11.71
N LYS A 52 -13.19 -4.80 11.97
CA LYS A 52 -14.11 -5.80 11.43
C LYS A 52 -15.55 -5.54 11.89
N GLY A 53 -16.43 -5.23 10.93
CA GLY A 53 -17.84 -4.91 11.16
C GLY A 53 -18.09 -3.46 11.61
N ALA A 54 -17.05 -2.62 11.70
CA ALA A 54 -17.20 -1.19 11.97
C ALA A 54 -17.79 -0.48 10.74
N SER A 55 -18.54 0.60 10.98
CA SER A 55 -19.06 1.47 9.92
C SER A 55 -17.96 1.96 8.98
N GLU A 56 -16.80 2.29 9.55
CA GLU A 56 -15.63 2.81 8.88
C GLU A 56 -15.05 1.80 7.88
N GLU A 57 -15.09 0.50 8.22
CA GLU A 57 -14.67 -0.56 7.29
C GLU A 57 -15.60 -0.60 6.08
N VAL A 58 -16.92 -0.58 6.31
CA VAL A 58 -17.92 -0.63 5.23
C VAL A 58 -17.80 0.59 4.32
N GLU A 59 -17.68 1.79 4.89
CA GLU A 59 -17.50 3.03 4.13
C GLU A 59 -16.21 3.03 3.32
N ALA A 60 -15.08 2.65 3.93
CA ALA A 60 -13.80 2.59 3.24
C ALA A 60 -13.81 1.57 2.10
N LEU A 61 -14.36 0.37 2.33
CA LEU A 61 -14.45 -0.67 1.29
C LEU A 61 -15.38 -0.25 0.15
N ARG A 62 -16.51 0.41 0.45
CA ARG A 62 -17.39 0.98 -0.58
C ARG A 62 -16.69 2.06 -1.40
N PHE A 63 -15.96 2.96 -0.76
CA PHE A 63 -15.18 3.99 -1.45
C PHE A 63 -14.13 3.36 -2.38
N ILE A 64 -13.36 2.38 -1.89
CA ILE A 64 -12.34 1.68 -2.69
C ILE A 64 -12.97 0.98 -3.88
N ALA A 65 -14.08 0.28 -3.67
CA ALA A 65 -14.81 -0.41 -4.74
C ALA A 65 -15.34 0.58 -5.80
N ALA A 66 -15.82 1.76 -5.39
CA ALA A 66 -16.30 2.78 -6.31
C ALA A 66 -15.16 3.52 -7.04
N ALA A 67 -14.00 3.67 -6.42
CA ALA A 67 -12.85 4.36 -7.00
C ALA A 67 -12.08 3.52 -8.04
N PHE A 68 -12.29 2.21 -8.06
CA PHE A 68 -11.67 1.30 -9.03
C PHE A 68 -12.67 0.89 -10.12
N ASP A 69 -12.47 1.42 -11.33
CA ASP A 69 -13.02 0.82 -12.55
C ASP A 69 -12.18 -0.42 -12.89
N TRP A 70 -12.62 -1.59 -12.44
CA TRP A 70 -11.99 -2.84 -12.84
C TRP A 70 -12.38 -3.13 -14.28
N ARG A 71 -11.52 -2.74 -15.23
CA ARG A 71 -11.66 -3.22 -16.61
C ARG A 71 -11.55 -4.74 -16.59
N ASP A 72 -12.56 -5.41 -17.16
CA ASP A 72 -12.56 -6.86 -17.40
C ASP A 72 -11.30 -7.31 -18.17
#